data_AF-A0A109FFQ2-F1
#
_entry.id   AF-A0A109FFQ2-F1
#
_cell.length_a   1.000
_cell.length_b   1.000
_cell.length_c   1.000
_cell.angle_alpha   90.00
_cell.angle_beta   90.00
_cell.angle_gamma   90.00
#
_symmetry.space_group_name_H-M   'P 1'
#
loop_
_entity.id
_entity.type
_entity.pdbx_description
1 polymer ?
#
loop_
_entity_poly.entity_id
_entity_poly.type
_entity_poly.pdbx_seq_one_letter_code
_entity_poly.pdbx_strand_id
1 'polypeptide(L)'
;MSRSNTKSLRRGRRVDRDFSTRPPNMSASYAALAAEHASSPQFSPLVPRAALQPLAIILLIAAFILSFAFSTLRPSTAATTRKGQQHGGSPSLAREVTLGGAASIAGGVGLVLAFCAIGANV
;
A
#
# COMPACT_ATOMS: atom_id res chain seq x y z
N MET A 1 11.99 -28.47 -80.71
CA MET A 1 10.57 -28.87 -80.73
C MET A 1 10.34 -30.00 -79.73
N SER A 2 9.17 -30.01 -79.07
CA SER A 2 8.58 -31.10 -78.26
C SER A 2 8.65 -31.04 -76.72
N ARG A 3 7.71 -30.24 -76.19
CA ARG A 3 6.80 -30.38 -75.03
C ARG A 3 6.99 -31.48 -73.94
N SER A 4 6.85 -30.98 -72.70
CA SER A 4 6.10 -31.50 -71.53
C SER A 4 6.52 -32.79 -70.81
N ASN A 5 6.75 -32.72 -69.49
CA ASN A 5 5.67 -33.05 -68.54
C ASN A 5 5.97 -32.58 -67.09
N THR A 6 4.92 -32.05 -66.49
CA THR A 6 4.79 -31.52 -65.13
C THR A 6 4.74 -32.63 -64.08
N LYS A 7 5.48 -32.49 -62.97
CA LYS A 7 5.10 -33.17 -61.72
C LYS A 7 5.32 -32.26 -60.51
N SER A 8 4.25 -31.51 -60.24
CA SER A 8 3.90 -30.91 -58.95
C SER A 8 4.18 -31.90 -57.81
N LEU A 9 5.23 -31.63 -57.04
CA LEU A 9 5.42 -32.18 -55.70
C LEU A 9 5.27 -31.03 -54.72
N ARG A 10 4.00 -30.72 -54.42
CA ARG A 10 3.60 -30.02 -53.20
C ARG A 10 4.08 -30.84 -52.00
N ARG A 11 5.34 -30.67 -51.61
CA ARG A 11 5.79 -31.03 -50.26
C ARG A 11 5.12 -30.04 -49.33
N GLY A 12 4.10 -30.53 -48.62
CA GLY A 12 3.47 -29.83 -47.51
C GLY A 12 4.56 -29.31 -46.59
N ARG A 13 4.69 -27.98 -46.56
CA ARG A 13 5.33 -27.30 -45.44
C ARG A 13 4.48 -27.71 -44.23
N ARG A 14 4.99 -28.68 -43.46
CA ARG A 14 4.51 -28.94 -42.11
C ARG A 14 4.43 -27.57 -41.48
N VAL A 15 3.22 -27.17 -41.16
CA VAL A 15 3.02 -26.15 -40.16
C VAL A 15 3.63 -26.79 -38.92
N ASP A 16 4.85 -26.38 -38.58
CA ASP A 16 5.43 -26.66 -37.27
C ASP A 16 4.55 -25.92 -36.26
N ARG A 17 3.42 -26.56 -35.97
CA ARG A 17 2.47 -26.25 -34.91
C ARG A 17 2.95 -26.90 -33.61
N ASP A 18 4.26 -27.04 -33.44
CA ASP A 18 4.89 -27.60 -32.25
C ASP A 18 5.26 -26.50 -31.26
N PHE A 19 4.34 -25.55 -31.02
CA PHE A 19 4.49 -24.58 -29.92
C PHE A 19 3.26 -24.51 -29.01
N SER A 20 2.32 -25.46 -29.07
CA SER A 20 1.08 -25.33 -28.30
C SER A 20 0.44 -26.63 -27.79
N THR A 21 1.21 -27.67 -27.42
CA THR A 21 0.60 -28.89 -26.82
C THR A 21 1.45 -29.64 -25.79
N ARG A 22 2.56 -29.11 -25.27
CA ARG A 22 3.04 -29.63 -23.97
C ARG A 22 2.16 -29.01 -22.88
N PRO A 23 1.47 -29.80 -22.04
CA PRO A 23 0.88 -29.23 -20.83
C PRO A 23 2.02 -28.49 -20.11
N PRO A 24 1.81 -27.26 -19.62
CA PRO A 24 2.83 -26.63 -18.79
C PRO A 24 3.09 -27.61 -17.66
N ASN A 25 4.26 -28.26 -17.67
CA ASN A 25 4.62 -29.07 -16.53
C ASN A 25 4.73 -28.06 -15.40
N MET A 26 3.77 -28.11 -14.48
CA MET A 26 3.75 -27.26 -13.29
C MET A 26 5.12 -27.27 -12.61
N SER A 27 5.88 -28.38 -12.75
CA SER A 27 7.27 -28.52 -12.32
C SER A 27 8.30 -27.62 -13.02
N ALA A 28 8.27 -27.36 -14.34
CA ALA A 28 9.24 -26.42 -14.94
C ALA A 28 8.87 -24.97 -14.69
N SER A 29 7.56 -24.65 -14.63
CA SER A 29 7.12 -23.31 -14.23
C SER A 29 7.51 -23.02 -12.78
N TYR A 30 7.40 -23.99 -11.89
CA TYR A 30 7.87 -23.90 -10.51
C TYR A 30 9.40 -23.80 -10.42
N ALA A 31 10.15 -24.59 -11.21
CA ALA A 31 11.61 -24.52 -11.23
C ALA A 31 12.12 -23.14 -11.69
N ALA A 32 11.43 -22.52 -12.66
CA ALA A 32 11.71 -21.15 -13.10
C ALA A 32 11.43 -20.13 -11.97
N LEU A 33 10.27 -20.22 -11.31
CA LEU A 33 9.92 -19.37 -10.16
C LEU A 33 10.87 -19.54 -8.97
N ALA A 34 11.33 -20.77 -8.70
CA ALA A 34 12.27 -21.06 -7.63
C ALA A 34 13.66 -20.45 -7.91
N ALA A 35 14.10 -20.49 -9.18
CA ALA A 35 15.34 -19.84 -9.59
C ALA A 35 15.24 -18.31 -9.46
N GLU A 36 14.11 -17.71 -9.83
CA GLU A 36 13.86 -16.27 -9.65
C GLU A 36 13.77 -15.88 -8.16
N HIS A 37 13.05 -16.65 -7.34
CA HIS A 37 12.94 -16.40 -5.90
C HIS A 37 14.31 -16.46 -5.20
N ALA A 38 15.17 -17.41 -5.58
CA ALA A 38 16.52 -17.53 -5.03
C ALA A 38 17.42 -16.33 -5.39
N SER A 39 17.15 -15.66 -6.52
CA SER A 39 17.87 -14.46 -6.94
C SER A 39 17.32 -13.17 -6.34
N SER A 40 16.13 -13.21 -5.74
CA SER A 40 15.48 -12.03 -5.18
C SER A 40 16.08 -11.63 -3.82
N PRO A 41 16.26 -10.32 -3.56
CA PRO A 41 16.76 -9.87 -2.28
C PRO A 41 15.77 -10.20 -1.15
N GLN A 42 16.30 -10.57 0.01
CA GLN A 42 15.48 -10.85 1.18
C GLN A 42 14.66 -9.62 1.57
N PHE A 43 13.38 -9.83 1.87
CA PHE A 43 12.50 -8.76 2.32
C PHE A 43 13.02 -8.15 3.63
N SER A 44 13.35 -6.86 3.58
CA SER A 44 13.64 -6.07 4.77
C SER A 44 12.40 -5.26 5.13
N PRO A 45 11.79 -5.47 6.31
CA PRO A 45 10.62 -4.70 6.71
C PRO A 45 10.98 -3.22 6.85
N LEU A 46 10.09 -2.35 6.36
CA LEU A 46 10.26 -0.90 6.44
C LEU A 46 10.29 -0.42 7.91
N VAL A 47 9.60 -1.13 8.80
CA VAL A 47 9.54 -0.85 10.24
C VAL A 47 10.01 -2.09 11.02
N PRO A 48 11.10 -2.00 11.80
CA PRO A 48 11.55 -3.11 12.64
C PRO A 48 10.54 -3.48 13.72
N ARG A 49 10.39 -4.78 14.01
CA ARG A 49 9.48 -5.32 15.04
C ARG A 49 9.62 -4.62 16.41
N ALA A 50 10.86 -4.33 16.82
CA ALA A 50 11.14 -3.68 18.09
C ALA A 50 10.63 -2.22 18.18
N ALA A 51 10.44 -1.54 17.05
CA ALA A 51 9.99 -0.15 17.01
C ALA A 51 8.46 0.00 17.00
N LEU A 52 7.71 -1.09 16.78
CA LEU A 52 6.25 -1.03 16.65
C LEU A 52 5.56 -0.60 17.94
N GLN A 53 5.93 -1.21 19.08
CA GLN A 53 5.31 -0.90 20.36
C GLN A 53 5.55 0.54 20.83
N PRO A 54 6.79 1.08 20.83
CA PRO A 54 7.00 2.48 21.20
C PRO A 54 6.33 3.45 20.22
N LEU A 55 6.34 3.18 18.90
CA LEU A 55 5.67 4.04 17.92
C LEU A 55 4.15 4.05 18.10
N ALA A 56 3.53 2.91 18.36
CA ALA A 56 2.09 2.80 18.60
C ALA A 56 1.69 3.63 19.84
N ILE A 57 2.44 3.50 20.93
CA ILE A 57 2.19 4.25 22.17
C ILE A 57 2.30 5.75 21.93
N ILE A 58 3.37 6.22 21.29
CA ILE A 58 3.57 7.65 21.02
C ILE A 58 2.45 8.21 20.14
N LEU A 59 2.08 7.50 19.07
CA LEU A 59 1.02 7.95 18.17
C LEU A 59 -0.36 7.95 18.81
N LEU A 60 -0.70 6.94 19.63
CA LEU A 60 -1.97 6.93 20.35
C LEU A 60 -2.04 8.02 21.41
N ILE A 61 -0.97 8.27 22.15
CA ILE A 61 -0.92 9.38 23.11
C ILE A 61 -1.08 10.72 22.37
N ALA A 62 -0.36 10.91 21.26
CA ALA A 62 -0.49 12.13 20.45
C ALA A 62 -1.92 12.29 19.92
N ALA A 63 -2.53 11.24 19.38
CA ALA A 63 -3.91 11.25 18.91
C ALA A 63 -4.90 11.57 20.03
N PHE A 64 -4.69 11.00 21.22
CA PHE A 64 -5.52 11.28 22.39
C PHE A 64 -5.41 12.74 22.84
N ILE A 65 -4.19 13.28 22.94
CA ILE A 65 -3.96 14.69 23.29
C ILE A 65 -4.58 15.61 22.25
N LEU A 66 -4.43 15.30 20.95
CA LEU A 66 -4.92 16.14 19.87
C LEU A 66 -6.46 16.08 19.76
N SER A 67 -7.04 14.90 19.97
CA SER A 67 -8.49 14.72 20.08
C SER A 67 -9.06 15.42 21.32
N PHE A 68 -8.36 15.36 22.45
CA PHE A 68 -8.76 16.07 23.66
C PHE A 68 -8.66 17.59 23.48
N ALA A 69 -7.58 18.07 22.86
CA ALA A 69 -7.41 19.48 22.48
C ALA A 69 -8.54 19.92 21.54
N PHE A 70 -8.88 19.14 20.51
CA PHE A 70 -10.01 19.42 19.63
C PHE A 70 -11.35 19.45 20.37
N SER A 71 -11.58 18.51 21.30
CA SER A 71 -12.82 18.45 22.08
C SER A 71 -12.95 19.59 23.09
N THR A 72 -11.85 20.06 23.67
CA THR A 72 -11.82 21.17 24.64
C THR A 72 -11.76 22.54 23.98
N LEU A 73 -11.19 22.64 22.77
CA LEU A 73 -11.17 23.85 21.95
C LEU A 73 -12.47 24.08 21.18
N ARG A 74 -13.40 23.12 21.17
CA ARG A 74 -14.73 23.30 20.58
C ARG A 74 -15.39 24.46 21.33
N PRO A 75 -15.55 25.64 20.72
CA PRO A 75 -15.95 26.82 21.46
C PRO A 75 -17.36 26.59 21.99
N SER A 76 -17.50 26.57 23.31
CA SER A 76 -18.71 27.12 23.92
C SER A 76 -18.84 28.52 23.31
N THR A 77 -19.96 28.75 22.62
CA THR A 77 -20.39 30.02 22.03
C THR A 77 -20.46 31.19 23.04
N ALA A 78 -19.92 31.05 24.25
CA ALA A 78 -19.96 32.02 25.34
C ALA A 78 -18.63 32.72 25.66
N ALA A 79 -17.46 32.29 25.15
CA ALA A 79 -16.16 32.88 25.52
C ALA A 79 -15.55 33.75 24.41
N THR A 80 -16.34 34.67 23.86
CA THR A 80 -15.95 35.67 22.83
C THR A 80 -14.99 36.75 23.35
N THR A 81 -14.54 36.73 24.60
CA THR A 81 -13.76 37.85 25.15
C THR A 81 -12.70 37.37 26.15
N ARG A 82 -11.45 37.83 25.97
CA ARG A 82 -10.26 37.64 26.83
C ARG A 82 -9.35 36.45 26.53
N LYS A 83 -8.63 36.50 25.41
CA LYS A 83 -7.15 36.62 25.39
C LYS A 83 -6.71 36.60 23.93
N GLY A 84 -6.17 37.72 23.48
CA GLY A 84 -6.01 38.07 22.08
C GLY A 84 -5.13 37.12 21.30
N GLN A 85 -5.65 36.67 20.15
CA GLN A 85 -4.92 36.65 18.89
C GLN A 85 -5.95 36.72 17.76
N GLN A 86 -6.45 37.94 17.52
CA GLN A 86 -7.20 38.28 16.31
C GLN A 86 -6.22 38.63 15.20
N HIS A 87 -6.36 37.98 14.03
CA HIS A 87 -6.27 38.69 12.75
C HIS A 87 -7.18 38.00 11.70
N GLY A 88 -8.13 38.80 11.21
CA GLY A 88 -8.99 38.67 10.03
C GLY A 88 -9.18 37.34 9.30
N GLY A 89 -10.43 36.89 9.24
CA GLY A 89 -10.97 36.08 8.15
C GLY A 89 -11.07 34.58 8.43
N SER A 90 -12.26 34.09 8.77
CA SER A 90 -12.64 32.66 8.68
C SER A 90 -11.57 31.60 9.07
N PRO A 91 -10.76 31.72 10.15
CA PRO A 91 -9.58 30.87 10.37
C PRO A 91 -9.84 29.64 11.27
N SER A 92 -11.03 29.52 11.86
CA SER A 92 -11.34 28.42 12.80
C SER A 92 -11.52 27.09 12.08
N LEU A 93 -12.17 27.09 10.91
CA LEU A 93 -12.53 25.86 10.21
C LEU A 93 -11.29 25.13 9.66
N ALA A 94 -10.32 25.88 9.11
CA ALA A 94 -9.05 25.30 8.68
C ALA A 94 -8.26 24.71 9.87
N ARG A 95 -8.25 25.39 11.02
CA ARG A 95 -7.58 24.88 12.23
C ARG A 95 -8.26 23.66 12.83
N GLU A 96 -9.59 23.64 12.83
CA GLU A 96 -10.39 22.50 13.31
C GLU A 96 -10.23 21.28 12.41
N VAL A 97 -10.27 21.46 11.09
CA VAL A 97 -10.09 20.38 10.11
C VAL A 97 -8.65 19.85 10.15
N THR A 98 -7.65 20.72 10.27
CA THR A 98 -6.25 20.29 10.39
C THR A 98 -6.00 19.55 11.71
N LEU A 99 -6.54 20.03 12.83
CA LEU A 99 -6.36 19.40 14.14
C LEU A 99 -7.10 18.06 14.23
N GLY A 100 -8.35 18.02 13.77
CA GLY A 100 -9.15 16.79 13.70
C GLY A 100 -8.58 15.78 12.69
N GLY A 101 -8.12 16.26 11.54
CA GLY A 101 -7.48 15.45 10.51
C GLY A 101 -6.16 14.84 11.01
N ALA A 102 -5.30 15.64 11.63
CA ALA A 102 -4.07 15.16 12.23
C ALA A 102 -4.34 14.14 13.35
N ALA A 103 -5.38 14.35 14.17
CA ALA A 103 -5.76 13.43 15.23
C ALA A 103 -6.26 12.09 14.67
N SER A 104 -7.05 12.14 13.58
CA SER A 104 -7.56 10.95 12.89
C SER A 104 -6.43 10.15 12.24
N ILE A 105 -5.49 10.80 11.55
CA ILE A 105 -4.34 10.13 10.93
C ILE A 105 -3.44 9.52 12.01
N ALA A 106 -3.09 10.28 13.04
CA ALA A 106 -2.26 9.78 14.14
C ALA A 106 -2.93 8.60 14.87
N GLY A 107 -4.23 8.69 15.11
CA GLY A 107 -5.02 7.63 15.74
C GLY A 107 -5.09 6.38 14.87
N GLY A 108 -5.36 6.52 13.57
CA GLY A 108 -5.41 5.40 12.63
C GLY A 108 -4.07 4.68 12.49
N VAL A 109 -2.99 5.43 12.26
CA VAL A 109 -1.63 4.85 12.15
C VAL A 109 -1.20 4.22 13.49
N GLY A 110 -1.47 4.89 14.61
CA GLY A 110 -1.20 4.35 15.94
C GLY A 110 -1.93 3.04 16.22
N LEU A 111 -3.20 2.94 15.80
CA LEU A 111 -4.00 1.73 15.95
C LEU A 111 -3.46 0.57 15.11
N VAL A 112 -3.13 0.81 13.83
CA VAL A 112 -2.54 -0.21 12.95
C VAL A 112 -1.21 -0.72 13.52
N LEU A 113 -0.36 0.17 14.01
CA LEU A 113 0.90 -0.22 14.65
C LEU A 113 0.66 -0.99 15.96
N ALA A 114 -0.37 -0.65 16.74
CA ALA A 114 -0.74 -1.40 17.94
C ALA A 114 -1.21 -2.82 17.61
N PHE A 115 -2.04 -2.99 16.58
CA PHE A 115 -2.47 -4.31 16.09
C PHE A 115 -1.28 -5.14 15.58
N CYS A 116 -0.38 -4.50 14.84
CA CYS A 116 0.84 -5.14 14.35
C CYS A 116 1.80 -5.51 15.51
N ALA A 117 1.81 -4.74 16.60
CA ALA A 117 2.58 -5.06 17.81
C ALA A 117 2.07 -6.30 18.56
N ILE A 118 0.75 -6.54 18.59
CA ILE A 118 0.15 -7.74 19.20
C ILE A 118 0.15 -8.97 18.28
N GLY A 119 0.65 -8.83 17.04
CA GLY A 119 0.74 -9.92 16.05
C GLY A 119 -0.48 -10.09 15.15
N ALA A 120 -1.47 -9.19 15.23
CA ALA A 120 -2.54 -9.10 14.25
C ALA A 120 -2.03 -8.34 13.02
N ASN A 121 -1.29 -9.03 12.16
CA ASN A 121 -0.77 -8.48 10.91
C ASN A 121 -1.86 -8.47 9.83
N VAL A 122 -2.01 -7.32 9.18
CA VAL A 122 -2.78 -7.11 7.94
C VAL A 122 -1.86 -7.14 6.72
#